data_AF-A0A257JHR1-F1
#
_entry.id   AF-A0A257JHR1-F1
#
_cell.length_a   1.000
_cell.length_b   1.000
_cell.length_c   1.000
_cell.angle_alpha   90.00
_cell.angle_beta   90.00
_cell.angle_gamma   90.00
#
_symmetry.space_group_name_H-M   'P 1'
#
loop_
_entity.id
_entity.type
_entity.pdbx_description
1 polymer ?
#
loop_
_entity_poly.entity_id
_entity_poly.type
_entity_poly.pdbx_seq_one_letter_code
_entity_poly.pdbx_strand_id
1 'polypeptide(L)'
;MSDPTRRLLVATSILLTLATSVQARVVRIVIDETVPEPVPASTAAPAIAYERIAGRAFGELDPTRPGNALIQDIDLAKDADGQVRYVASFVIYRPIDPVKASGLMWHDVPNRGRVFPFAPQERALGDIMLASAWQGDNAGATAVRPKASVNGLQFLQVPVARGPGGAPVTGDVFGRIVNRSGPGSQPLLVQT
;
A
#
# COMPACT_ATOMS: atom_id res chain seq x y z
N MET A 1 -59.25 4.97 1.03
CA MET A 1 -58.48 4.37 2.13
C MET A 1 -57.27 3.68 1.53
N SER A 2 -56.08 4.25 1.67
CA SER A 2 -54.85 3.66 1.12
C SER A 2 -54.40 2.50 2.01
N ASP A 3 -54.30 1.31 1.42
CA ASP A 3 -53.89 0.07 2.08
C ASP A 3 -52.51 0.24 2.78
N PRO A 4 -52.45 0.15 4.12
CA PRO A 4 -51.20 0.32 4.88
C PRO A 4 -50.16 -0.75 4.53
N THR A 5 -50.61 -1.93 4.09
CA THR A 5 -49.76 -3.06 3.68
C THR A 5 -48.96 -2.73 2.41
N ARG A 6 -49.56 -1.94 1.50
CA ARG A 6 -48.92 -1.49 0.24
C ARG A 6 -47.85 -0.42 0.48
N ARG A 7 -48.00 0.39 1.53
CA ARG A 7 -46.99 1.40 1.93
C ARG A 7 -45.78 0.76 2.62
N LEU A 8 -46.00 -0.29 3.42
CA LEU A 8 -44.94 -1.02 4.09
C LEU A 8 -44.05 -1.79 3.09
N LEU A 9 -44.66 -2.40 2.07
CA LEU A 9 -43.94 -3.11 1.01
C LEU A 9 -43.05 -2.17 0.17
N VAL A 10 -43.54 -0.98 -0.17
CA VAL A 10 -42.76 0.02 -0.95
C VAL A 10 -41.59 0.58 -0.13
N ALA A 11 -41.78 0.81 1.18
CA ALA A 11 -40.71 1.28 2.06
C ALA A 11 -39.58 0.24 2.21
N THR A 12 -39.91 -1.05 2.32
CA THR A 12 -38.92 -2.14 2.40
C THR A 12 -38.16 -2.32 1.09
N SER A 13 -38.81 -2.16 -0.06
CA SER A 13 -38.16 -2.25 -1.38
C SER A 13 -37.18 -1.10 -1.66
N ILE A 14 -37.42 0.10 -1.11
CA ILE A 14 -36.51 1.25 -1.25
C ILE A 14 -35.28 1.11 -0.34
N LEU A 15 -35.38 0.43 0.82
CA LEU A 15 -34.21 0.17 1.67
C LEU A 15 -33.27 -0.90 1.10
N LEU A 16 -33.76 -1.88 0.32
CA LEU A 16 -32.91 -2.93 -0.25
C LEU A 16 -32.06 -2.48 -1.45
N THR A 17 -32.40 -1.37 -2.11
CA THR A 17 -31.64 -0.87 -3.28
C THR A 17 -30.48 0.07 -2.92
N LEU A 18 -30.29 0.40 -1.64
CA LEU A 18 -29.19 1.25 -1.15
C LEU A 18 -27.99 0.47 -0.60
N ALA A 19 -27.98 -0.87 -0.72
CA ALA A 19 -26.82 -1.67 -0.37
C ALA A 19 -25.73 -1.55 -1.46
N THR A 20 -25.06 -0.40 -1.54
CA THR A 20 -23.81 -0.28 -2.29
C THR A 20 -22.79 -1.19 -1.60
N SER A 21 -22.43 -2.32 -2.22
CA SER A 21 -21.34 -3.14 -1.71
C SER A 21 -20.07 -2.28 -1.76
N VAL A 22 -19.59 -1.81 -0.62
CA VAL A 22 -18.31 -1.12 -0.62
C VAL A 22 -17.22 -2.19 -0.66
N GLN A 23 -16.65 -2.36 -1.86
CA GLN A 23 -15.54 -3.27 -2.08
C GLN A 23 -14.28 -2.62 -1.52
N ALA A 24 -13.61 -3.29 -0.59
CA ALA A 24 -12.25 -2.96 -0.23
C ALA A 24 -11.37 -3.20 -1.46
N ARG A 25 -10.82 -2.14 -2.05
CA ARG A 25 -10.10 -2.23 -3.33
C ARG A 25 -9.14 -1.07 -3.53
N VAL A 26 -8.17 -1.28 -4.40
CA VAL A 26 -7.48 -0.17 -5.07
C VAL A 26 -8.49 0.51 -5.99
N VAL A 27 -8.77 1.78 -5.73
CA VAL A 27 -9.75 2.57 -6.49
C VAL A 27 -9.10 3.40 -7.58
N ARG A 28 -7.78 3.66 -7.48
CA ARG A 28 -7.03 4.43 -8.48
C ARG A 28 -5.55 4.07 -8.45
N ILE A 29 -4.94 3.99 -9.62
CA ILE A 29 -3.49 3.88 -9.80
C ILE A 29 -3.00 5.15 -10.50
N VAL A 30 -1.94 5.74 -10.00
CA VAL A 30 -1.24 6.86 -10.62
C VAL A 30 0.18 6.42 -10.94
N ILE A 31 0.60 6.59 -12.19
CA ILE A 31 2.00 6.45 -12.59
C ILE A 31 2.66 7.81 -12.43
N ASP A 32 3.71 7.88 -11.62
CA ASP A 32 4.43 9.13 -11.36
C ASP A 32 5.69 9.25 -12.23
N GLU A 33 6.33 8.12 -12.55
CA GLU A 33 7.59 8.08 -13.31
C GLU A 33 7.76 6.76 -14.06
N THR A 34 8.26 6.83 -15.29
CA THR A 34 8.71 5.67 -16.07
C THR A 34 10.08 5.96 -16.66
N VAL A 35 11.05 5.07 -16.47
CA VAL A 35 12.40 5.20 -17.05
C VAL A 35 12.86 3.87 -17.66
N PRO A 36 13.67 3.89 -18.73
CA PRO A 36 14.38 2.69 -19.17
C PRO A 36 15.31 2.17 -18.07
N GLU A 37 15.35 0.86 -17.88
CA GLU A 37 16.27 0.21 -16.95
C GLU A 37 17.56 -0.18 -17.69
N PRO A 38 18.74 0.26 -17.21
CA PRO A 38 20.01 -0.10 -17.84
C PRO A 38 20.21 -1.62 -17.92
N VAL A 39 20.71 -2.06 -19.08
CA VAL A 39 21.14 -3.44 -19.28
C VAL A 39 22.45 -3.65 -18.51
N PRO A 40 22.54 -4.64 -17.60
CA PRO A 40 23.79 -4.92 -16.90
C PRO A 40 24.90 -5.29 -17.88
N ALA A 41 26.11 -4.77 -17.64
CA ALA A 41 27.27 -5.02 -18.51
C ALA A 41 27.67 -6.50 -18.59
N SER A 42 27.27 -7.32 -17.61
CA SER A 42 27.55 -8.76 -17.55
C SER A 42 26.51 -9.63 -18.26
N THR A 43 25.46 -9.06 -18.87
CA THR A 43 24.41 -9.84 -19.51
C THR A 43 24.84 -10.29 -20.91
N ALA A 44 24.84 -11.60 -21.17
CA ALA A 44 25.06 -12.14 -22.51
C ALA A 44 23.92 -11.73 -23.45
N ALA A 45 24.25 -11.35 -24.69
CA ALA A 45 23.27 -10.96 -25.68
C ALA A 45 22.49 -12.17 -26.26
N PRO A 46 21.20 -12.01 -26.63
CA PRO A 46 20.42 -10.78 -26.58
C PRO A 46 19.73 -10.57 -25.22
N ALA A 47 19.96 -9.40 -24.60
CA ALA A 47 19.27 -9.02 -23.36
C ALA A 47 17.85 -8.49 -23.65
N ILE A 48 16.89 -8.82 -22.77
CA ILE A 48 15.56 -8.22 -22.79
C ILE A 48 15.68 -6.78 -22.26
N ALA A 49 15.14 -5.82 -23.01
CA ALA A 49 15.11 -4.42 -22.58
C ALA A 49 13.99 -4.22 -21.54
N TYR A 50 14.32 -3.59 -20.42
CA TYR A 50 13.39 -3.35 -19.31
C TYR A 50 13.13 -1.87 -19.11
N GLU A 51 12.01 -1.57 -18.47
CA GLU A 51 11.70 -0.27 -17.88
C GLU A 51 11.34 -0.42 -16.41
N ARG A 52 11.54 0.66 -15.65
CA ARG A 52 11.03 0.83 -14.30
C ARG A 52 9.90 1.83 -14.28
N ILE A 53 8.83 1.48 -13.60
CA ILE A 53 7.63 2.29 -13.47
C ILE A 53 7.37 2.50 -11.99
N ALA A 54 7.42 3.74 -11.52
CA ALA A 54 7.04 4.10 -10.16
C ALA A 54 5.65 4.76 -10.14
N GLY A 55 4.88 4.44 -9.12
CA GLY A 55 3.54 4.96 -8.98
C GLY A 55 2.97 4.81 -7.58
N ARG A 56 1.68 5.15 -7.47
CA ARG A 56 0.90 5.09 -6.23
C ARG A 56 -0.44 4.44 -6.48
N ALA A 57 -0.76 3.43 -5.68
CA ALA A 57 -2.06 2.81 -5.59
C ALA A 57 -2.85 3.44 -4.45
N PHE A 58 -4.03 3.97 -4.75
CA PHE A 58 -4.96 4.59 -3.81
C PHE A 58 -6.02 3.56 -3.47
N GLY A 59 -6.13 3.18 -2.21
CA GLY A 59 -7.04 2.16 -1.74
C GLY A 59 -8.10 2.71 -0.77
N GLU A 60 -9.23 2.02 -0.76
CA GLU A 60 -10.35 2.23 0.16
C GLU A 60 -10.67 0.91 0.85
N LEU A 61 -10.85 0.96 2.16
CA LEU A 61 -11.26 -0.15 3.01
C LEU A 61 -12.61 0.17 3.66
N ASP A 62 -13.55 -0.75 3.53
CA ASP A 62 -14.80 -0.74 4.28
C ASP A 62 -14.60 -1.42 5.64
N PRO A 63 -14.69 -0.69 6.76
CA PRO A 63 -14.47 -1.23 8.11
C PRO A 63 -15.50 -2.28 8.52
N THR A 64 -16.69 -2.25 7.90
CA THR A 64 -17.77 -3.20 8.23
C THR A 64 -17.55 -4.58 7.61
N ARG A 65 -16.59 -4.72 6.69
CA ARG A 65 -16.25 -6.02 6.10
C ARG A 65 -15.60 -6.91 7.16
N PRO A 66 -16.04 -8.17 7.32
CA PRO A 66 -15.47 -9.08 8.32
C PRO A 66 -13.95 -9.25 8.23
N GLY A 67 -13.37 -9.21 7.02
CA GLY A 67 -11.91 -9.31 6.83
C GLY A 67 -11.13 -8.07 7.29
N ASN A 68 -11.77 -6.91 7.40
CA ASN A 68 -11.16 -5.67 7.85
C ASN A 68 -11.39 -5.42 9.35
N ALA A 69 -12.36 -6.09 9.97
CA ALA A 69 -12.70 -5.92 11.39
C ALA A 69 -11.54 -6.29 12.34
N LEU A 70 -10.55 -7.04 11.88
CA LEU A 70 -9.33 -7.37 12.63
C LEU A 70 -8.31 -6.23 12.67
N ILE A 71 -8.47 -5.20 11.84
CA ILE A 71 -7.56 -4.06 11.79
C ILE A 71 -7.86 -3.18 13.00
N GLN A 72 -6.87 -3.07 13.89
CA GLN A 72 -6.97 -2.27 15.10
C GLN A 72 -7.35 -0.81 14.77
N ASP A 73 -8.29 -0.26 15.54
CA ASP A 73 -8.76 1.13 15.45
C ASP A 73 -9.28 1.57 14.08
N ILE A 74 -9.64 0.63 13.19
CA ILE A 74 -10.13 0.95 11.85
C ILE A 74 -11.36 1.87 11.87
N ASP A 75 -12.21 1.75 12.88
CA ASP A 75 -13.37 2.61 13.07
C ASP A 75 -13.04 4.05 13.45
N LEU A 76 -11.84 4.30 13.98
CA LEU A 76 -11.36 5.63 14.36
C LEU A 76 -10.65 6.33 13.19
N ALA A 77 -10.44 5.64 12.08
CA ALA A 77 -9.64 6.11 10.96
C ALA A 77 -10.46 6.41 9.70
N LYS A 78 -11.80 6.43 9.84
CA LYS A 78 -12.75 6.62 8.75
C LYS A 78 -12.79 8.09 8.31
N ASP A 79 -12.92 8.29 7.00
CA ASP A 79 -13.34 9.55 6.42
C ASP A 79 -14.86 9.77 6.60
N ALA A 80 -15.35 10.94 6.19
CA ALA A 80 -16.74 11.36 6.37
C ALA A 80 -17.77 10.42 5.71
N ASP A 81 -17.36 9.64 4.71
CA ASP A 81 -18.19 8.65 4.03
C ASP A 81 -18.08 7.23 4.62
N GLY A 82 -17.40 7.10 5.75
CA GLY A 82 -17.25 5.84 6.48
C GLY A 82 -16.16 4.91 5.94
N GLN A 83 -15.41 5.31 4.91
CA GLN A 83 -14.32 4.53 4.34
C GLN A 83 -12.97 4.88 4.96
N VAL A 84 -12.05 3.93 4.96
CA VAL A 84 -10.66 4.13 5.39
C VAL A 84 -9.76 4.16 4.17
N ARG A 85 -9.07 5.28 3.94
CA ARG A 85 -8.27 5.52 2.74
C ARG A 85 -6.77 5.39 2.99
N TYR A 86 -6.06 4.75 2.07
CA TYR A 86 -4.60 4.65 2.11
C TYR A 86 -3.98 4.88 0.73
N VAL A 87 -2.68 5.18 0.70
CA VAL A 87 -1.90 5.31 -0.53
C VAL A 87 -0.60 4.52 -0.39
N ALA A 88 -0.43 3.48 -1.22
CA ALA A 88 0.79 2.68 -1.26
C ALA A 88 1.62 3.07 -2.49
N SER A 89 2.87 3.48 -2.30
CA SER A 89 3.80 3.60 -3.43
C SER A 89 4.22 2.22 -3.94
N PHE A 90 4.61 2.16 -5.21
CA PHE A 90 5.21 0.96 -5.80
C PHE A 90 6.26 1.31 -6.84
N VAL A 91 7.11 0.33 -7.15
CA VAL A 91 7.91 0.29 -8.38
C VAL A 91 7.75 -1.06 -9.05
N ILE A 92 7.63 -1.05 -10.38
CA ILE A 92 7.57 -2.23 -11.23
C ILE A 92 8.79 -2.26 -12.14
N TYR A 93 9.41 -3.42 -12.30
CA TYR A 93 10.37 -3.71 -13.35
C TYR A 93 9.68 -4.63 -14.34
N ARG A 94 9.61 -4.25 -15.62
CA ARG A 94 9.00 -5.10 -16.65
C ARG A 94 9.72 -4.98 -18.00
N PRO A 95 9.61 -5.98 -18.88
CA PRO A 95 10.02 -5.83 -20.27
C PRO A 95 9.32 -4.65 -20.95
N ILE A 96 10.06 -3.87 -21.74
CA ILE A 96 9.49 -2.81 -22.59
C ILE A 96 8.61 -3.44 -23.67
N ASP A 97 9.06 -4.56 -24.25
CA ASP A 97 8.26 -5.37 -25.16
C ASP A 97 7.45 -6.38 -24.34
N PRO A 98 6.12 -6.21 -24.20
CA PRO A 98 5.30 -7.08 -23.37
C PRO A 98 5.22 -8.52 -23.87
N VAL A 99 5.53 -8.78 -25.15
CA VAL A 99 5.59 -10.14 -25.70
C VAL A 99 6.74 -10.95 -25.07
N LYS A 100 7.75 -10.26 -24.52
CA LYS A 100 8.88 -10.89 -23.84
C LYS A 100 8.64 -11.13 -22.34
N ALA A 101 7.46 -10.81 -21.81
CA ALA A 101 7.13 -11.11 -20.42
C ALA A 101 6.86 -12.61 -20.25
N SER A 102 7.46 -13.23 -19.23
CA SER A 102 7.29 -14.66 -18.93
C SER A 102 5.90 -15.00 -18.39
N GLY A 103 5.19 -14.01 -17.86
CA GLY A 103 3.94 -14.17 -17.11
C GLY A 103 4.14 -14.41 -15.61
N LEU A 104 5.39 -14.49 -15.13
CA LEU A 104 5.71 -14.59 -13.70
C LEU A 104 5.96 -13.20 -13.10
N MET A 105 5.41 -12.95 -11.90
CA MET A 105 5.66 -11.74 -11.12
C MET A 105 6.25 -12.07 -9.75
N TRP A 106 7.40 -11.48 -9.45
CA TRP A 106 7.98 -11.40 -8.12
C TRP A 106 7.34 -10.25 -7.35
N HIS A 107 6.83 -10.52 -6.15
CA HIS A 107 6.31 -9.49 -5.26
C HIS A 107 7.25 -9.29 -4.08
N ASP A 108 7.92 -8.13 -4.05
CA ASP A 108 8.78 -7.70 -2.95
C ASP A 108 8.02 -6.74 -2.03
N VAL A 109 8.28 -6.88 -0.73
CA VAL A 109 7.73 -6.06 0.35
C VAL A 109 8.90 -5.43 1.08
N PRO A 110 9.38 -4.26 0.60
CA PRO A 110 10.68 -3.73 1.00
C PRO A 110 10.76 -3.36 2.47
N ASN A 111 11.78 -3.86 3.17
CA ASN A 111 12.08 -3.44 4.53
C ASN A 111 12.49 -1.96 4.55
N ARG A 112 11.76 -1.13 5.33
CA ARG A 112 11.95 0.33 5.39
C ARG A 112 12.00 1.01 4.01
N GLY A 113 11.19 0.50 3.08
CA GLY A 113 11.05 1.05 1.73
C GLY A 113 12.23 0.77 0.77
N ARG A 114 13.24 -0.02 1.18
CA ARG A 114 14.44 -0.28 0.38
C ARG A 114 14.21 -1.38 -0.66
N VAL A 115 13.95 -0.97 -1.90
CA VAL A 115 13.80 -1.89 -3.04
C VAL A 115 15.17 -2.51 -3.36
N PHE A 116 15.23 -3.84 -3.36
CA PHE A 116 16.46 -4.54 -3.76
C PHE A 116 16.62 -4.55 -5.29
N PRO A 117 17.85 -4.55 -5.82
CA PRO A 117 18.08 -4.65 -7.26
C PRO A 117 17.41 -5.90 -7.84
N PHE A 118 16.66 -5.74 -8.93
CA PHE A 118 16.04 -6.88 -9.60
C PHE A 118 17.11 -7.75 -10.26
N ALA A 119 17.12 -9.02 -9.88
CA ALA A 119 18.22 -9.90 -10.21
C ALA A 119 18.31 -10.14 -11.75
N PRO A 120 19.53 -10.12 -12.33
CA PRO A 120 19.70 -10.18 -13.79
C PRO A 120 19.17 -11.47 -14.44
N GLN A 121 19.16 -12.59 -13.71
CA GLN A 121 18.73 -13.89 -14.21
C GLN A 121 17.22 -13.91 -14.48
N GLU A 122 16.45 -13.33 -13.58
CA GLU A 122 15.00 -13.18 -13.61
C GLU A 122 14.60 -12.20 -14.72
N ARG A 123 15.37 -11.12 -14.90
CA ARG A 123 15.23 -10.25 -16.08
C ARG A 123 15.53 -10.98 -17.39
N ALA A 124 16.51 -11.87 -17.42
CA ALA A 124 16.82 -12.65 -18.61
C ALA A 124 15.71 -13.65 -18.97
N LEU A 125 14.92 -14.09 -17.99
CA LEU A 125 13.74 -14.94 -18.19
C LEU A 125 12.50 -14.15 -18.64
N GLY A 126 12.51 -12.82 -18.56
CA GLY A 126 11.34 -11.99 -18.86
C GLY A 126 10.40 -11.80 -17.67
N ASP A 127 10.83 -12.10 -16.45
CA ASP A 127 10.01 -11.96 -15.26
C ASP A 127 9.75 -10.49 -14.92
N ILE A 128 8.64 -10.25 -14.22
CA ILE A 128 8.28 -8.93 -13.71
C ILE A 128 8.58 -8.88 -12.22
N MET A 129 9.04 -7.74 -11.72
CA MET A 129 9.12 -7.49 -10.27
C MET A 129 8.18 -6.34 -9.91
N LEU A 130 7.39 -6.52 -8.86
CA LEU A 130 6.64 -5.47 -8.18
C LEU A 130 7.19 -5.34 -6.77
N ALA A 131 7.69 -4.16 -6.42
CA ALA A 131 7.99 -3.81 -5.04
C ALA A 131 6.95 -2.81 -4.54
N SER A 132 6.20 -3.16 -3.49
CA SER A 132 5.11 -2.33 -2.96
C SER A 132 5.36 -1.89 -1.52
N ALA A 133 4.97 -0.67 -1.19
CA ALA A 133 5.01 -0.18 0.18
C ALA A 133 4.09 -0.96 1.13
N TRP A 134 4.51 -1.09 2.39
CA TRP A 134 3.73 -1.74 3.45
C TRP A 134 3.84 -1.06 4.82
N GLN A 135 4.90 -0.27 5.04
CA GLN A 135 5.22 0.34 6.33
C GLN A 135 4.62 1.76 6.40
N GLY A 136 3.65 1.96 7.30
CA GLY A 136 2.88 3.20 7.45
C GLY A 136 3.34 4.14 8.57
N ASP A 137 4.56 3.99 9.06
CA ASP A 137 5.16 4.81 10.13
C ASP A 137 5.41 6.27 9.72
N ASN A 138 5.47 6.56 8.41
CA ASN A 138 5.65 7.91 7.88
C ASN A 138 6.85 8.66 8.50
N ALA A 139 8.00 7.98 8.62
CA ALA A 139 9.18 8.53 9.27
C ALA A 139 10.47 8.12 8.56
N GLY A 140 11.48 8.99 8.55
CA GLY A 140 12.78 8.70 7.97
C GLY A 140 12.71 8.18 6.52
N ALA A 141 13.11 6.92 6.32
CA ALA A 141 13.16 6.28 5.01
C ALA A 141 11.79 6.14 4.33
N THR A 142 10.72 5.96 5.13
CA THR A 142 9.35 5.69 4.70
C THR A 142 8.45 6.92 4.79
N ALA A 143 9.04 8.11 5.00
CA ALA A 143 8.30 9.37 4.99
C ALA A 143 7.48 9.51 3.70
N VAL A 144 6.21 9.86 3.85
CA VAL A 144 5.25 10.00 2.75
C VAL A 144 5.66 11.15 1.84
N ARG A 145 5.56 10.93 0.53
CA ARG A 145 5.93 11.92 -0.49
C ARG A 145 4.75 12.20 -1.43
N PRO A 146 4.70 13.40 -2.04
CA PRO A 146 3.66 13.72 -3.01
C PRO A 146 3.68 12.86 -4.29
N LYS A 147 4.82 12.25 -4.62
CA LYS A 147 5.02 11.36 -5.77
C LYS A 147 5.95 10.20 -5.40
N ALA A 148 5.73 9.05 -6.02
CA ALA A 148 6.73 7.99 -6.06
C ALA A 148 7.83 8.33 -7.07
N SER A 149 9.00 7.71 -6.93
CA SER A 149 10.07 7.73 -7.94
C SER A 149 10.71 6.37 -8.00
N VAL A 150 11.28 6.01 -9.15
CA VAL A 150 11.88 4.69 -9.37
C VAL A 150 13.00 4.45 -8.36
N ASN A 151 13.85 5.45 -8.11
CA ASN A 151 14.97 5.38 -7.15
C ASN A 151 14.59 5.77 -5.72
N GLY A 152 13.31 6.10 -5.48
CA GLY A 152 12.81 6.48 -4.17
C GLY A 152 12.56 5.27 -3.27
N LEU A 153 12.72 5.47 -1.97
CA LEU A 153 12.28 4.50 -0.97
C LEU A 153 10.75 4.45 -0.93
N GLN A 154 10.19 3.24 -0.82
CA GLN A 154 8.75 3.04 -0.81
C GLN A 154 8.12 3.55 0.50
N PHE A 155 6.91 4.11 0.40
CA PHE A 155 6.17 4.69 1.52
C PHE A 155 4.69 4.31 1.44
N LEU A 156 4.06 4.12 2.60
CA LEU A 156 2.64 3.90 2.74
C LEU A 156 2.05 5.08 3.52
N GLN A 157 1.10 5.78 2.94
CA GLN A 157 0.28 6.76 3.63
C GLN A 157 -0.95 6.05 4.19
N VAL A 158 -1.07 6.04 5.50
CA VAL A 158 -2.25 5.58 6.24
C VAL A 158 -2.89 6.75 6.99
N PRO A 159 -4.19 6.68 7.32
CA PRO A 159 -4.84 7.71 8.11
C PRO A 159 -4.37 7.67 9.56
N VAL A 160 -4.46 8.82 10.23
CA VAL A 160 -4.26 8.91 11.69
C VAL A 160 -5.60 8.62 12.36
N ALA A 161 -5.64 7.59 13.20
CA ALA A 161 -6.82 7.28 14.01
C ALA A 161 -7.14 8.44 14.96
N ARG A 162 -8.42 8.81 15.06
CA ARG A 162 -8.90 9.92 15.89
C ARG A 162 -10.01 9.45 16.83
N GLY A 163 -9.84 9.74 18.11
CA GLY A 163 -10.82 9.44 19.14
C GLY A 163 -11.99 10.43 19.17
N PRO A 164 -12.88 10.31 20.18
CA PRO A 164 -13.94 11.28 20.42
C PRO A 164 -13.41 12.71 20.49
N GLY A 165 -14.09 13.64 19.82
CA GLY A 165 -13.64 15.03 19.71
C GLY A 165 -12.56 15.28 18.65
N GLY A 166 -12.14 14.26 17.88
CA GLY A 166 -11.27 14.41 16.71
C GLY A 166 -9.77 14.50 17.02
N ALA A 167 -9.38 14.40 18.30
CA ALA A 167 -7.98 14.33 18.69
C ALA A 167 -7.34 13.03 18.19
N PRO A 168 -6.08 13.05 17.71
CA PRO A 168 -5.34 11.83 17.41
C PRO A 168 -5.34 10.88 18.61
N VAL A 169 -5.47 9.58 18.36
CA VAL A 169 -5.26 8.57 19.38
C VAL A 169 -3.78 8.59 19.78
N THR A 170 -3.53 8.77 21.07
CA THR A 170 -2.19 8.76 21.66
C THR A 170 -2.14 7.78 22.83
N GLY A 171 -0.99 7.20 23.11
CA GLY A 171 -0.79 6.36 24.27
C GLY A 171 0.69 6.18 24.58
N ASP A 172 0.98 5.74 25.79
CA ASP A 172 2.35 5.42 26.19
C ASP A 172 2.83 4.17 25.45
N VAL A 173 4.01 4.26 24.83
CA VAL A 173 4.64 3.14 24.14
C VAL A 173 5.82 2.64 24.96
N PHE A 174 5.84 1.34 25.26
CA PHE A 174 6.96 0.71 25.95
C PHE A 174 7.87 -0.03 24.97
N GLY A 175 9.07 0.52 24.74
CA GLY A 175 10.15 -0.15 24.02
C GLY A 175 11.14 -0.78 24.99
N ARG A 176 11.27 -2.11 25.00
CA ARG A 176 12.24 -2.82 25.86
C ARG A 176 13.31 -3.52 25.05
N ILE A 177 14.56 -3.16 25.30
CA ILE A 177 15.72 -3.93 24.88
C ILE A 177 16.06 -4.90 26.01
N VAL A 178 15.98 -6.20 25.74
CA VAL A 178 16.33 -7.24 26.72
C VAL A 178 17.78 -7.68 26.47
N ASN A 179 18.58 -7.85 27.53
CA ASN A 179 19.93 -8.42 27.50
C ASN A 179 21.02 -7.66 26.71
N ARG A 180 20.97 -6.32 26.63
CA ARG A 180 22.12 -5.54 26.12
C ARG A 180 23.06 -5.13 27.27
N SER A 181 24.31 -5.57 27.19
CA SER A 181 25.40 -5.18 28.08
C SER A 181 26.66 -4.81 27.27
N GLY A 182 27.64 -4.18 27.93
CA GLY A 182 28.94 -3.84 27.33
C GLY A 182 29.06 -2.40 26.80
N PRO A 183 30.27 -1.94 26.46
CA PRO A 183 30.58 -0.53 26.14
C PRO A 183 29.94 -0.01 24.84
N GLY A 184 29.40 -0.90 23.99
CA GLY A 184 28.75 -0.56 22.72
C GLY A 184 27.22 -0.56 22.78
N SER A 185 26.62 -0.47 23.98
CA SER A 185 25.18 -0.24 24.09
C SER A 185 24.82 1.15 23.53
N GLN A 186 23.66 1.24 22.87
CA GLN A 186 23.16 2.47 22.24
C GLN A 186 21.71 2.70 22.67
N PRO A 187 21.26 3.96 22.81
CA PRO A 187 19.87 4.28 23.10
C PRO A 187 18.91 3.70 22.04
N LEU A 188 17.70 3.32 22.48
CA LEU A 188 16.62 2.98 21.56
C LEU A 188 16.08 4.28 20.95
N LEU A 189 16.18 4.41 19.63
CA LEU A 189 15.53 5.50 18.90
C LEU A 189 14.03 5.19 18.82
N VAL A 190 13.24 5.82 19.70
CA VAL A 190 11.79 5.88 19.56
C VAL A 190 11.49 7.10 18.69
N GLN A 191 10.97 6.87 17.48
CA GLN A 191 10.52 7.97 16.62
C GLN A 191 9.22 8.52 17.23
N THR A 192 9.27 9.78 17.68
CA THR A 192 8.11 10.56 18.13
C THR A 192 7.57 11.43 17.00
#